data_AF-A0A973WQW2-F1
#
_entry.id   AF-A0A973WQW2-F1
#
_cell.length_a   1.000
_cell.length_b   1.000
_cell.length_c   1.000
_cell.angle_alpha   90.00
_cell.angle_beta   90.00
_cell.angle_gamma   90.00
#
_symmetry.space_group_name_H-M   'P 1'
#
loop_
_entity.id
_entity.type
_entity.pdbx_description
1 polymer ?
#
loop_
_entity_poly.entity_id
_entity_poly.type
_entity_poly.pdbx_seq_one_letter_code
_entity_poly.pdbx_strand_id
1 'polypeptide(L)'
;MSQDTVIHDTRVTFHDDPMSDKLGFVHTQHIPDDFVAALKREKMDSARRPAGDFLHMCSIPVSVVEDLKRSGYDVYREPVRETIRMLKVVGLDAFITSDKQI
;
A
#
# COMPACT_ATOMS: atom_id res chain seq x y z
N MET A 1 -5.75 8.31 -29.57
CA MET A 1 -4.90 8.49 -28.39
C MET A 1 -5.19 7.33 -27.46
N SER A 2 -4.39 6.27 -27.55
CA SER A 2 -4.49 5.13 -26.64
C SER A 2 -3.88 5.56 -25.32
N GLN A 3 -4.65 5.55 -24.23
CA GLN A 3 -4.07 5.72 -22.92
C GLN A 3 -3.29 4.44 -22.62
N ASP A 4 -1.96 4.55 -22.54
CA ASP A 4 -1.13 3.48 -22.01
C ASP A 4 -1.59 3.20 -20.58
N THR A 5 -2.18 2.03 -20.36
CA THR A 5 -2.49 1.55 -19.02
C THR A 5 -1.18 1.40 -18.27
N VAL A 6 -0.84 2.37 -17.41
CA VAL A 6 0.34 2.27 -16.54
C VAL A 6 0.06 1.15 -15.53
N ILE A 7 0.66 -0.02 -15.76
CA ILE A 7 0.55 -1.14 -14.83
C ILE A 7 1.43 -0.82 -13.62
N HIS A 8 0.80 -0.66 -12.45
CA HIS A 8 1.49 -0.43 -11.17
C HIS A 8 1.96 -1.76 -10.56
N ASP A 9 2.76 -2.52 -11.31
CA ASP A 9 3.29 -3.81 -10.87
C ASP A 9 4.63 -3.68 -10.15
N THR A 10 4.96 -4.68 -9.34
CA THR A 10 6.25 -4.78 -8.66
C THR A 10 7.31 -5.26 -9.64
N ARG A 11 8.36 -4.47 -9.86
CA ARG A 11 9.49 -4.82 -10.72
C ARG A 11 10.56 -5.54 -9.91
N VAL A 12 10.92 -6.75 -10.35
CA VAL A 12 12.03 -7.53 -9.79
C VAL A 12 13.28 -7.33 -10.64
N THR A 13 14.38 -6.90 -10.01
CA THR A 13 15.69 -6.81 -10.66
C THR A 13 16.70 -7.71 -9.96
N PHE A 14 17.45 -8.46 -10.74
CA PHE A 14 18.49 -9.38 -10.30
C PHE A 14 19.84 -8.64 -10.37
N HIS A 15 20.68 -8.79 -9.35
CA HIS A 15 22.04 -8.24 -9.34
C HIS A 15 22.99 -9.24 -8.70
N ASP A 16 24.20 -9.35 -9.26
CA ASP A 16 25.27 -10.11 -8.64
C ASP A 16 25.84 -9.28 -7.48
N ASP A 17 25.93 -9.88 -6.30
CA ASP A 17 26.56 -9.25 -5.14
C ASP A 17 28.08 -9.39 -5.28
N PRO A 18 28.86 -8.32 -5.45
CA PRO A 18 30.31 -8.43 -5.60
C PRO A 18 31.03 -8.86 -4.31
N MET A 19 30.34 -8.88 -3.15
CA MET A 19 30.91 -9.31 -1.86
C MET A 19 30.50 -10.72 -1.43
N SER A 20 29.51 -11.33 -2.08
CA SER A 20 29.12 -12.71 -1.80
C SER A 20 28.74 -13.39 -3.11
N ASP A 21 29.14 -14.64 -3.32
CA ASP A 21 28.85 -15.43 -4.54
C ASP A 21 27.36 -15.83 -4.64
N LYS A 22 26.46 -14.88 -4.33
CA LYS A 22 25.02 -15.03 -4.18
C LYS A 22 24.32 -14.04 -5.10
N LEU A 23 23.22 -14.50 -5.68
CA LEU A 23 22.32 -13.68 -6.47
C LEU A 23 21.44 -12.84 -5.53
N GLY A 24 21.55 -11.51 -5.65
CA GLY A 24 20.67 -10.56 -4.97
C GLY A 24 19.44 -10.23 -5.83
N PHE A 25 18.30 -10.02 -5.16
CA PHE A 25 17.05 -9.61 -5.83
C PHE A 25 16.51 -8.35 -5.16
N VAL A 26 16.10 -7.36 -5.94
CA VAL A 26 15.45 -6.15 -5.44
C VAL A 26 14.04 -6.07 -6.01
N HIS A 27 13.06 -5.88 -5.13
CA HIS A 27 11.68 -5.59 -5.50
C HIS A 27 11.50 -4.06 -5.42
N THR A 28 11.05 -3.46 -6.50
CA THR A 28 10.77 -2.02 -6.57
C THR A 28 9.36 -1.81 -7.10
N GLN A 29 8.59 -0.91 -6.50
CA GLN A 29 7.28 -0.53 -6.99
C GLN A 29 7.23 0.98 -7.14
N HIS A 30 6.87 1.45 -8.33
CA HIS A 30 6.61 2.87 -8.55
C HIS A 30 5.19 3.19 -8.09
N ILE A 31 5.07 4.02 -7.05
CA ILE A 31 3.80 4.51 -6.53
C ILE A 31 3.60 5.94 -7.10
N PRO A 32 2.65 6.15 -8.01
CA PRO A 32 2.41 7.48 -8.58
C PRO A 32 1.86 8.46 -7.54
N ASP A 33 2.21 9.73 -7.67
CA ASP A 33 1.66 10.80 -6.82
C ASP A 33 0.14 10.91 -6.95
N ASP A 34 -0.40 10.71 -8.15
CA ASP A 34 -1.84 10.74 -8.42
C ASP A 34 -2.60 9.66 -7.65
N PHE A 35 -1.98 8.51 -7.40
CA PHE A 35 -2.56 7.46 -6.58
C PHE A 35 -2.73 7.95 -5.13
N VAL A 36 -1.66 8.47 -4.53
CA VAL A 36 -1.72 9.02 -3.16
C VAL A 36 -2.70 10.19 -3.08
N ALA A 37 -2.72 11.06 -4.10
CA ALA A 37 -3.67 12.16 -4.18
C ALA A 37 -5.12 11.69 -4.33
N ALA A 38 -5.38 10.58 -5.02
CA ALA A 38 -6.70 9.95 -5.09
C ALA A 38 -7.13 9.41 -3.72
N LEU A 39 -6.26 8.70 -3.01
CA LEU A 39 -6.57 8.18 -1.66
C LEU A 39 -6.89 9.31 -0.67
N LYS A 40 -6.13 10.41 -0.73
CA LYS A 40 -6.39 11.61 0.07
C LYS A 40 -7.77 12.20 -0.23
N ARG A 41 -8.17 12.26 -1.51
CA ARG A 41 -9.50 12.74 -1.91
C ARG A 41 -10.59 11.81 -1.39
N GLU A 42 -10.43 10.49 -1.54
CA GLU A 42 -11.38 9.50 -1.01
C GLU A 42 -11.56 9.63 0.51
N LYS A 43 -10.47 9.83 1.25
CA LYS A 43 -10.50 10.06 2.69
C LYS A 43 -11.35 11.27 3.08
N MET A 44 -11.17 12.39 2.37
CA MET A 44 -11.95 13.60 2.60
C MET A 44 -13.44 13.40 2.25
N ASP A 45 -13.73 12.65 1.19
CA ASP A 45 -15.09 12.36 0.76
C ASP A 45 -15.81 11.37 1.69
N SER A 46 -15.09 10.37 2.23
CA SER A 46 -15.61 9.39 3.18
C SER A 46 -16.18 10.07 4.43
N ALA A 47 -15.55 11.15 4.90
CA ALA A 47 -16.05 11.92 6.04
C ALA A 47 -17.42 12.55 5.79
N ARG A 48 -17.80 12.80 4.53
CA ARG A 48 -19.02 13.52 4.14
C ARG A 48 -20.14 12.62 3.65
N ARG A 49 -19.81 11.43 3.15
CA ARG A 49 -20.80 10.50 2.56
C ARG A 49 -21.11 9.36 3.53
N PRO A 50 -22.38 8.93 3.67
CA PRO A 50 -22.71 7.68 4.35
C PRO A 50 -21.93 6.53 3.72
N ALA A 51 -21.39 5.64 4.55
CA ALA A 51 -20.85 4.38 4.05
C ALA A 51 -22.07 3.49 3.80
N GLY A 52 -22.20 2.95 2.59
CA GLY A 52 -23.21 1.92 2.31
C GLY A 52 -22.80 0.59 2.95
N ASP A 53 -23.09 -0.50 2.27
CA ASP A 53 -22.80 -1.85 2.78
C ASP A 53 -21.29 -2.16 2.86
N PHE A 54 -20.48 -1.42 2.11
CA PHE A 54 -19.02 -1.58 2.06
C PHE A 54 -18.32 -0.26 2.35
N LEU A 55 -17.23 -0.35 3.13
CA LEU A 55 -16.38 0.79 3.49
C LEU A 55 -14.95 0.52 3.03
N HIS A 56 -14.46 1.37 2.13
CA HIS A 56 -13.05 1.36 1.75
C HIS A 56 -12.24 2.02 2.87
N MET A 57 -11.39 1.25 3.55
CA MET A 57 -10.64 1.72 4.72
C MET A 57 -9.19 2.07 4.40
N CYS A 58 -8.55 1.31 3.52
CA CYS A 58 -7.19 1.55 3.08
C CYS A 58 -6.92 0.87 1.74
N SER A 59 -5.97 1.42 0.99
CA SER A 59 -5.43 0.83 -0.24
C SER A 59 -3.91 0.75 -0.14
N ILE A 60 -3.39 -0.45 0.13
CA ILE A 60 -1.97 -0.67 0.46
C ILE A 60 -1.25 -1.25 -0.76
N PRO A 61 -0.14 -0.63 -1.22
CA PRO A 61 0.69 -1.21 -2.28
C PRO A 61 1.29 -2.57 -1.89
N VAL A 62 1.45 -3.46 -2.86
CA VAL A 62 1.97 -4.83 -2.63
C VAL A 62 3.35 -4.82 -1.96
N SER A 63 4.25 -3.92 -2.39
CA SER A 63 5.58 -3.76 -1.78
C SER A 63 5.51 -3.50 -0.27
N VAL A 64 4.59 -2.65 0.18
CA VAL A 64 4.36 -2.36 1.60
C VAL A 64 3.81 -3.58 2.33
N VAL A 65 2.89 -4.32 1.70
CA VAL A 65 2.35 -5.56 2.27
C VAL A 65 3.46 -6.59 2.49
N GLU A 66 4.35 -6.76 1.51
CA GLU A 66 5.48 -7.68 1.59
C GLU A 66 6.49 -7.29 2.68
N ASP A 67 6.80 -6.00 2.82
CA ASP A 67 7.70 -5.50 3.85
C ASP A 67 7.13 -5.64 5.26
N LEU A 68 5.83 -5.38 5.44
CA LEU A 68 5.14 -5.64 6.70
C LEU A 68 5.15 -7.13 7.04
N LYS A 69 4.89 -8.00 6.06
CA LYS A 69 4.94 -9.45 6.24
C LYS A 69 6.35 -9.94 6.58
N ARG A 70 7.38 -9.37 5.97
CA ARG A 70 8.80 -9.64 6.31
C ARG A 70 9.13 -9.20 7.73
N SER A 71 8.47 -8.15 8.22
CA SER A 71 8.56 -7.66 9.60
C SER A 71 7.69 -8.47 10.59
N GLY A 72 6.94 -9.46 10.12
CA GLY A 72 6.10 -10.34 10.95
C GLY A 72 4.63 -9.94 11.07
N TYR A 73 4.16 -8.96 10.29
CA TYR A 73 2.77 -8.49 10.31
C TYR A 73 2.01 -8.88 9.03
N ASP A 74 0.96 -9.70 9.15
CA ASP A 74 0.16 -10.17 8.00
C ASP A 74 -1.17 -9.43 7.88
N VAL A 75 -1.21 -8.43 6.98
CA VAL A 75 -2.39 -7.58 6.74
C VAL A 75 -3.66 -8.33 6.35
N TYR A 76 -3.54 -9.57 5.83
CA TYR A 76 -4.70 -10.38 5.41
C TYR A 76 -5.28 -11.23 6.54
N ARG A 77 -4.53 -11.41 7.63
CA ARG A 77 -4.96 -12.17 8.82
C ARG A 77 -5.41 -11.25 9.94
N GLU A 78 -4.80 -10.07 10.00
CA GLU A 78 -5.05 -9.12 11.07
C GLU A 78 -6.38 -8.35 10.85
N PRO A 79 -7.08 -7.97 11.93
CA PRO A 79 -8.25 -7.13 11.82
C PRO A 79 -7.92 -5.78 11.16
N VAL A 80 -8.84 -5.26 10.34
CA VAL A 80 -8.66 -3.96 9.63
C VAL A 80 -8.24 -2.83 10.58
N ARG A 81 -8.79 -2.82 11.80
CA ARG A 81 -8.43 -1.82 12.83
C ARG A 81 -6.96 -1.90 13.23
N GLU A 82 -6.40 -3.10 13.35
CA GLU A 82 -4.98 -3.31 13.64
C GLU A 82 -4.13 -2.87 12.44
N THR A 83 -4.57 -3.17 11.22
CA THR A 83 -3.86 -2.75 10.00
C THR A 83 -3.77 -1.23 9.91
N ILE A 84 -4.87 -0.53 10.21
CA ILE A 84 -4.88 0.94 10.26
C ILE A 84 -3.93 1.47 11.34
N ARG A 85 -3.89 0.85 12.53
CA ARG A 85 -2.96 1.25 13.59
C ARG A 85 -1.53 1.04 13.14
N MET A 86 -1.21 -0.11 12.56
CA MET A 86 0.12 -0.45 12.09
C MET A 86 0.59 0.57 11.04
N LEU A 87 -0.23 0.87 10.03
CA LEU A 87 0.09 1.87 9.01
C LEU A 87 0.41 3.24 9.61
N LYS A 88 -0.32 3.67 10.64
CA LYS A 88 -0.02 4.93 11.35
C LYS A 88 1.30 4.87 12.12
N VAL A 89 1.61 3.74 12.75
CA VAL A 89 2.86 3.54 13.51
C VAL A 89 4.08 3.61 12.59
N VAL A 90 3.99 3.03 11.39
CA VAL A 90 5.09 3.05 10.41
C VAL A 90 5.10 4.30 9.51
N GLY A 91 4.25 5.29 9.77
CA GLY A 91 4.20 6.54 9.00
C GLY A 91 3.65 6.40 7.57
N LEU A 92 2.81 5.39 7.34
CA LEU A 92 2.18 5.07 6.05
C LEU A 92 0.68 5.41 6.04
N ASP A 93 0.29 6.46 6.78
CA ASP A 93 -1.10 6.91 6.90
C ASP A 93 -1.68 7.46 5.58
N ALA A 94 -0.82 7.79 4.63
CA ALA A 94 -1.19 8.20 3.27
C ALA A 94 -2.00 7.13 2.50
N PHE A 95 -1.90 5.85 2.90
CA PHE A 95 -2.65 4.75 2.29
C PHE A 95 -4.03 4.50 2.91
N ILE A 96 -4.40 5.27 3.94
CA ILE A 96 -5.70 5.17 4.61
C ILE A 96 -6.72 6.03 3.86
N THR A 97 -7.87 5.44 3.52
CA THR A 97 -8.91 6.07 2.67
C THR A 97 -10.16 6.48 3.44
N SER A 98 -10.17 6.34 4.76
CA SER A 98 -11.31 6.73 5.59
C SER A 98 -10.89 7.03 7.04
N ASP A 99 -11.48 8.06 7.63
CA ASP A 99 -11.34 8.38 9.07
C ASP A 99 -12.49 7.82 9.93
N LYS A 100 -13.43 7.09 9.32
CA LYS A 100 -14.53 6.48 10.06
C LYS A 100 -14.01 5.46 11.07
N GLN A 101 -14.56 5.49 12.27
CA GLN A 101 -14.23 4.53 13.32
C GLN A 101 -14.99 3.22 13.11
N ILE A 102 -14.27 2.11 13.31
CA ILE A 102 -14.76 0.73 13.32
C ILE A 102 -14.41 0.06 14.65
#